data_AF-G2Z5J9-F1
#
_entry.id   AF-G2Z5J9-F1
#
_cell.length_a   1.000
_cell.length_b   1.000
_cell.length_c   1.000
_cell.angle_alpha   90.00
_cell.angle_beta   90.00
_cell.angle_gamma   90.00
#
_symmetry.space_group_name_H-M   'P 1'
#
loop_
_entity.id
_entity.type
_entity.pdbx_description
1 polymer ?
#
loop_
_entity_poly.entity_id
_entity_poly.type
_entity_poly.pdbx_seq_one_letter_code
_entity_poly.pdbx_strand_id
1 'polypeptide(L)'
;MQKLKFIYQDWNRAYYKLQSEEVTLRYYNNFYKNKMPKKLLQEHTKTVEDWAKFAYTANKEFMKRMWAGEFSISEKSGLFNDKVDEIARLFNVTALFEDTNQPYAYLEFTGMFATLFFIDEKNRVYMQYSFQNDTSKVGNEYKDNFKKGDLFLIELEIFIFPEEKINDDWKNKDYISYAFNPDGYLLVTKIFDVHGEHLIEKYEAKAPVNVTSNWEPYPKFGEWDSIFRMKRWKEGELANLIDENDNSNTKNEDNPSSEEQQKRPPGTFSVFD
;
A
#
# COMPACT_ATOMS: atom_id res chain seq x y z
N MET A 1 -14.25 17.20 -1.89
CA MET A 1 -12.93 16.56 -2.12
C MET A 1 -12.15 17.49 -3.03
N GLN A 2 -10.91 17.84 -2.69
CA GLN A 2 -10.08 18.66 -3.58
C GLN A 2 -9.80 17.88 -4.88
N LYS A 3 -9.75 18.59 -6.02
CA LYS A 3 -9.56 17.96 -7.32
C LYS A 3 -8.11 17.52 -7.47
N LEU A 4 -7.91 16.30 -7.98
CA LEU A 4 -6.59 15.72 -8.19
C LEU A 4 -6.20 15.84 -9.66
N LYS A 5 -4.91 16.09 -9.90
CA LYS A 5 -4.27 15.93 -11.20
C LYS A 5 -3.25 14.80 -11.12
N PHE A 6 -3.13 14.03 -12.20
CA PHE A 6 -2.27 12.84 -12.25
C PHE A 6 -1.13 13.03 -13.24
N ILE A 7 0.07 12.60 -12.83
CA ILE A 7 1.30 12.60 -13.64
C ILE A 7 1.99 11.25 -13.50
N TYR A 8 2.87 10.88 -14.45
CA TYR A 8 3.53 9.57 -14.47
C TYR A 8 4.95 9.59 -13.91
N GLN A 9 5.24 10.54 -13.03
CA GLN A 9 6.55 10.75 -12.44
C GLN A 9 6.70 9.98 -11.12
N ASP A 10 7.93 9.58 -10.84
CA ASP A 10 8.31 8.82 -9.64
C ASP A 10 8.38 9.69 -8.38
N TRP A 11 7.98 9.12 -7.25
CA TRP A 11 8.20 9.70 -5.93
C TRP A 11 9.41 9.07 -5.26
N ASN A 12 10.47 9.84 -5.05
CA ASN A 12 11.64 9.32 -4.36
C ASN A 12 11.46 9.42 -2.85
N ARG A 13 11.23 8.26 -2.23
CA ARG A 13 11.04 8.14 -0.78
C ARG A 13 12.25 8.57 0.03
N ALA A 14 13.46 8.30 -0.43
CA ALA A 14 14.69 8.63 0.30
C ALA A 14 14.93 10.15 0.39
N TYR A 15 14.36 10.91 -0.55
CA TYR A 15 14.50 12.37 -0.60
C TYR A 15 13.16 13.11 -0.40
N TYR A 16 12.08 12.40 -0.07
CA TYR A 16 10.72 12.95 0.13
C TYR A 16 10.31 13.92 -0.97
N LYS A 17 10.56 13.56 -2.23
CA LYS A 17 10.34 14.47 -3.35
C LYS A 17 9.93 13.77 -4.65
N LEU A 18 9.06 14.46 -5.37
CA LEU A 18 8.72 14.17 -6.75
C LEU A 18 9.97 14.31 -7.63
N GLN A 19 10.28 13.28 -8.41
CA GLN A 19 11.36 13.32 -9.39
C GLN A 19 10.92 14.01 -10.67
N SER A 20 11.84 14.68 -11.35
CA SER A 20 11.58 15.17 -12.70
C SER A 20 11.38 14.01 -13.68
N GLU A 21 10.68 14.27 -14.78
CA GLU A 21 10.50 13.31 -15.88
C GLU A 21 11.83 12.71 -16.35
N GLU A 22 12.87 13.52 -16.52
CA GLU A 22 14.21 13.05 -16.89
C GLU A 22 14.77 12.01 -15.91
N VAL A 23 14.65 12.28 -14.60
CA VAL A 23 15.15 11.37 -13.57
C VAL A 23 14.32 10.09 -13.52
N THR A 24 13.00 10.18 -13.64
CA THR A 24 12.10 9.02 -13.72
C THR A 24 12.41 8.16 -14.96
N LEU A 25 12.61 8.76 -16.12
CA LEU A 25 12.99 8.03 -17.35
C LEU A 25 14.37 7.39 -17.22
N ARG A 26 15.33 8.06 -16.58
CA ARG A 26 16.65 7.48 -16.30
C ARG A 26 16.54 6.27 -15.37
N TYR A 27 15.67 6.32 -14.37
CA TYR A 27 15.38 5.17 -13.51
C TYR A 27 14.86 3.98 -14.32
N TYR A 28 13.82 4.16 -15.14
CA TYR A 28 13.30 3.05 -15.97
C TYR A 28 14.34 2.53 -16.97
N ASN A 29 15.08 3.41 -17.62
CA ASN A 29 16.15 3.01 -18.55
C ASN A 29 17.21 2.16 -17.85
N ASN A 30 17.64 2.55 -16.65
CA ASN A 30 18.63 1.79 -15.88
C ASN A 30 18.07 0.46 -15.38
N PHE A 31 16.84 0.45 -14.85
CA PHE A 31 16.20 -0.75 -14.31
C PHE A 31 15.97 -1.81 -15.39
N TYR A 32 15.60 -1.40 -16.61
CA TYR A 32 15.26 -2.30 -17.71
C TYR A 32 16.37 -2.51 -18.74
N LYS A 33 17.54 -1.86 -18.60
CA LYS A 33 18.66 -1.90 -19.58
C LYS A 33 19.05 -3.32 -20.04
N ASN A 34 18.98 -4.28 -19.12
CA ASN A 34 19.37 -5.69 -19.36
C ASN A 34 18.17 -6.66 -19.29
N LYS A 35 16.95 -6.13 -19.17
CA LYS A 35 15.71 -6.92 -19.02
C LYS A 35 14.83 -6.92 -20.28
N MET A 36 15.12 -6.03 -21.24
CA MET A 36 14.37 -5.94 -22.48
C MET A 36 15.25 -5.44 -23.64
N PRO A 37 14.85 -5.67 -24.90
CA PRO A 37 15.60 -5.18 -26.06
C PRO A 37 15.80 -3.65 -26.00
N LYS A 38 17.05 -3.20 -26.20
CA LYS A 38 17.42 -1.77 -26.14
C LYS A 38 16.54 -0.89 -27.02
N LYS A 39 16.22 -1.33 -28.24
CA LYS A 39 15.38 -0.58 -29.18
C LYS A 39 13.97 -0.37 -28.64
N LEU A 40 13.38 -1.40 -28.04
CA LEU A 40 12.04 -1.36 -27.44
C LEU A 40 12.02 -0.41 -26.23
N LEU A 41 13.04 -0.47 -25.38
CA LEU A 41 13.19 0.44 -24.24
C LEU A 41 13.24 1.90 -24.70
N GLN A 42 14.11 2.22 -25.67
CA GLN A 42 14.26 3.58 -26.21
C GLN A 42 12.98 4.10 -26.88
N GLU A 43 12.24 3.22 -27.55
CA GLU A 43 10.98 3.58 -28.22
C GLU A 43 9.91 4.03 -27.23
N HIS A 44 9.85 3.37 -26.06
CA HIS A 44 8.82 3.60 -25.05
C HIS A 44 9.25 4.55 -23.91
N THR A 45 10.53 4.90 -23.79
CA THR A 45 10.99 5.89 -22.78
C THR A 45 11.24 7.28 -23.39
N LYS A 46 10.38 7.73 -24.31
CA LYS A 46 10.44 9.11 -24.87
C LYS A 46 9.89 10.14 -23.90
N THR A 47 8.79 9.78 -23.23
CA THR A 47 8.17 10.50 -22.12
C THR A 47 7.78 9.51 -21.03
N VAL A 48 7.54 9.97 -19.80
CA VAL A 48 7.06 9.08 -18.73
C VAL A 48 5.66 8.54 -19.05
N GLU A 49 4.83 9.29 -19.77
CA GLU A 49 3.51 8.84 -20.18
C GLU A 49 3.58 7.75 -21.26
N ASP A 50 4.50 7.86 -22.23
CA ASP A 50 4.74 6.80 -23.22
C ASP A 50 5.16 5.50 -22.54
N TRP A 51 6.02 5.59 -21.53
CA TRP A 51 6.43 4.43 -20.74
C TRP A 51 5.25 3.86 -19.97
N ALA A 52 4.45 4.70 -19.30
CA ALA A 52 3.29 4.27 -18.54
C ALA A 52 2.24 3.60 -19.42
N LYS A 53 1.99 4.09 -20.65
CA LYS A 53 1.08 3.45 -21.63
C LYS A 53 1.57 2.06 -22.04
N PHE A 54 2.86 1.95 -22.35
CA PHE A 54 3.49 0.67 -22.68
C PHE A 54 3.40 -0.30 -21.50
N ALA A 55 3.80 0.15 -20.31
CA ALA A 55 3.80 -0.65 -19.10
C ALA A 55 2.40 -1.12 -18.70
N TYR A 56 1.41 -0.22 -18.78
CA TYR A 56 0.00 -0.55 -18.54
C TYR A 56 -0.51 -1.63 -19.49
N THR A 57 -0.20 -1.51 -20.78
CA THR A 57 -0.60 -2.51 -21.79
C THR A 57 0.02 -3.87 -21.48
N ALA A 58 1.30 -3.89 -21.14
CA ALA A 58 2.01 -5.11 -20.76
C ALA A 58 1.42 -5.74 -19.48
N ASN A 59 1.11 -4.92 -18.47
CA ASN A 59 0.49 -5.39 -17.22
C ASN A 59 -0.92 -5.95 -17.43
N LYS A 60 -1.72 -5.34 -18.31
CA LYS A 60 -3.04 -5.87 -18.69
C LYS A 60 -2.93 -7.22 -19.39
N GLU A 61 -1.93 -7.41 -20.25
CA GLU A 61 -1.67 -8.70 -20.88
C GLU A 61 -1.21 -9.74 -19.85
N PHE A 62 -0.32 -9.36 -18.91
CA PHE A 62 0.06 -10.21 -17.78
C PHE A 62 -1.18 -10.71 -17.01
N MET A 63 -2.09 -9.81 -16.65
CA MET A 63 -3.35 -10.16 -15.98
C MET A 63 -4.23 -11.08 -16.80
N LYS A 64 -4.39 -10.79 -18.09
CA LYS A 64 -5.21 -11.60 -19.00
C LYS A 64 -4.71 -13.04 -19.07
N ARG A 65 -3.39 -13.23 -19.15
CA ARG A 65 -2.74 -14.55 -19.19
C ARG A 65 -2.87 -15.29 -17.86
N MET A 66 -2.71 -14.60 -16.73
CA MET A 66 -3.00 -15.17 -15.41
C MET A 66 -4.45 -15.65 -15.30
N TRP A 67 -5.42 -14.83 -15.73
CA TRP A 67 -6.84 -15.21 -15.71
C TRP A 67 -7.23 -16.27 -16.73
N ALA A 68 -6.37 -16.54 -17.71
CA ALA A 68 -6.50 -17.69 -18.60
C ALA A 68 -5.90 -18.98 -17.99
N GLY A 69 -5.29 -18.88 -16.80
CA GLY A 69 -4.64 -20.00 -16.11
C GLY A 69 -3.29 -20.39 -16.71
N GLU A 70 -2.64 -19.51 -17.49
CA GLU A 70 -1.34 -19.81 -18.11
C GLU A 70 -0.20 -19.90 -17.09
N PHE A 71 -0.32 -19.16 -15.98
CA PHE A 71 0.60 -19.19 -14.85
C PHE A 71 -0.10 -18.63 -13.60
N SER A 72 0.42 -18.93 -12.41
CA SER A 72 -0.12 -18.41 -11.14
C SER A 72 0.99 -18.18 -10.11
N ILE A 73 0.75 -17.30 -9.12
CA ILE A 73 1.75 -17.00 -8.07
C ILE A 73 2.09 -18.22 -7.20
N SER A 74 1.21 -19.24 -7.18
CA SER A 74 1.41 -20.50 -6.44
C SER A 74 2.36 -21.49 -7.11
N GLU A 75 2.75 -21.23 -8.36
CA GLU A 75 3.55 -22.17 -9.12
C GLU A 75 4.95 -22.31 -8.51
N LYS A 76 5.25 -23.50 -8.00
CA LYS A 76 6.56 -23.86 -7.45
C LYS A 76 7.69 -23.81 -8.49
N SER A 77 7.37 -23.68 -9.78
CA SER A 77 8.29 -23.81 -10.91
C SER A 77 9.05 -22.52 -11.27
N GLY A 78 8.87 -21.41 -10.55
CA GLY A 78 9.50 -20.12 -10.89
C GLY A 78 8.88 -19.42 -12.11
N LEU A 79 7.95 -20.09 -12.81
CA LEU A 79 7.28 -19.59 -14.02
C LEU A 79 6.60 -18.23 -13.80
N PHE A 80 6.00 -18.01 -12.62
CA PHE A 80 5.44 -16.70 -12.28
C PHE A 80 6.51 -15.59 -12.31
N ASN A 81 7.68 -15.81 -11.70
CA ASN A 81 8.76 -14.83 -11.68
C ASN A 81 9.30 -14.59 -13.09
N ASP A 82 9.48 -15.65 -13.88
CA ASP A 82 9.89 -15.55 -15.27
C ASP A 82 8.89 -14.70 -16.09
N LYS A 83 7.59 -14.89 -15.86
CA LYS A 83 6.53 -14.12 -16.53
C LYS A 83 6.45 -12.68 -16.03
N VAL A 84 6.72 -12.42 -14.76
CA VAL A 84 6.86 -11.06 -14.22
C VAL A 84 8.02 -10.35 -14.93
N ASP A 85 9.18 -10.98 -15.03
CA ASP A 85 10.34 -10.41 -15.72
C ASP A 85 10.09 -10.23 -17.23
N GLU A 86 9.46 -11.21 -17.88
CA GLU A 86 9.15 -11.18 -19.31
C GLU A 86 8.11 -10.11 -19.66
N ILE A 87 7.05 -9.95 -18.87
CA ILE A 87 5.85 -9.21 -19.27
C ILE A 87 5.61 -7.99 -18.39
N ALA A 88 5.58 -8.14 -17.07
CA ALA A 88 5.13 -7.07 -16.17
C ALA A 88 6.11 -5.90 -16.16
N ARG A 89 5.58 -4.67 -16.13
CA ARG A 89 6.37 -3.44 -16.19
C ARG A 89 5.93 -2.48 -15.10
N LEU A 90 6.88 -2.02 -14.32
CA LEU A 90 6.67 -1.00 -13.31
C LEU A 90 6.42 0.34 -13.99
N PHE A 91 5.37 1.02 -13.57
CA PHE A 91 5.20 2.45 -13.80
C PHE A 91 4.60 3.11 -12.56
N ASN A 92 4.77 4.43 -12.49
CA ASN A 92 4.30 5.22 -11.36
C ASN A 92 3.20 6.17 -11.81
N VAL A 93 2.27 6.45 -10.90
CA VAL A 93 1.32 7.56 -11.03
C VAL A 93 1.41 8.39 -9.77
N THR A 94 1.68 9.68 -9.88
CA THR A 94 1.64 10.61 -8.74
C THR A 94 0.41 11.49 -8.87
N ALA A 95 -0.40 11.56 -7.82
CA ALA A 95 -1.51 12.48 -7.68
C ALA A 95 -1.05 13.74 -6.93
N LEU A 96 -1.36 14.89 -7.51
CA LEU A 96 -1.13 16.20 -6.92
C LEU A 96 -2.48 16.90 -6.74
N PHE A 97 -2.61 17.73 -5.72
CA PHE A 97 -3.74 18.66 -5.65
C PHE A 97 -3.66 19.65 -6.83
N GLU A 98 -4.76 19.82 -7.56
CA GLU A 98 -4.78 20.62 -8.79
C GLU A 98 -4.44 22.09 -8.53
N ASP A 99 -4.91 22.64 -7.41
CA ASP A 99 -4.79 24.06 -7.10
C ASP A 99 -3.39 24.45 -6.59
N THR A 100 -2.70 23.54 -5.88
CA THR A 100 -1.43 23.85 -5.20
C THR A 100 -0.24 23.11 -5.79
N ASN A 101 -0.46 22.11 -6.64
CA ASN A 101 0.55 21.15 -7.08
C ASN A 101 1.23 20.38 -5.93
N GLN A 102 0.68 20.43 -4.72
CA GLN A 102 1.23 19.69 -3.59
C GLN A 102 1.00 18.19 -3.79
N PRO A 103 2.01 17.35 -3.52
CA PRO A 103 1.86 15.89 -3.55
C PRO A 103 0.79 15.41 -2.59
N TYR A 104 -0.13 14.60 -3.10
CA TYR A 104 -1.20 13.97 -2.31
C TYR A 104 -0.89 12.50 -2.05
N ALA A 105 -0.54 11.77 -3.11
CA ALA A 105 -0.21 10.36 -3.03
C ALA A 105 0.54 9.93 -4.31
N TYR A 106 1.19 8.77 -4.27
CA TYR A 106 1.72 8.11 -5.48
C TYR A 106 1.45 6.61 -5.45
N LEU A 107 1.32 6.03 -6.64
CA LEU A 107 1.00 4.65 -6.90
C LEU A 107 2.18 4.03 -7.65
N GLU A 108 2.68 2.91 -7.13
CA GLU A 108 3.59 2.01 -7.84
C GLU A 108 2.76 0.83 -8.38
N PHE A 109 2.83 0.59 -9.69
CA PHE A 109 1.98 -0.40 -10.36
C PHE A 109 2.80 -1.36 -11.22
N THR A 110 2.67 -2.67 -10.97
CA THR A 110 3.35 -3.73 -11.75
C THR A 110 2.51 -5.00 -11.83
N GLY A 111 2.07 -5.35 -13.04
CA GLY A 111 1.29 -6.56 -13.30
C GLY A 111 -0.02 -6.59 -12.51
N MET A 112 -0.04 -7.43 -11.48
CA MET A 112 -1.15 -7.63 -10.54
C MET A 112 -1.00 -6.86 -9.23
N PHE A 113 0.14 -6.24 -8.98
CA PHE A 113 0.47 -5.55 -7.74
C PHE A 113 0.33 -4.04 -7.92
N ALA A 114 -0.35 -3.40 -6.98
CA ALA A 114 -0.50 -1.96 -6.96
C ALA A 114 -0.39 -1.47 -5.53
N THR A 115 0.60 -0.63 -5.24
CA THR A 115 0.80 -0.08 -3.90
C THR A 115 0.67 1.44 -3.94
N LEU A 116 -0.30 1.96 -3.19
CA LEU A 116 -0.62 3.38 -3.12
C LEU A 116 -0.14 3.95 -1.79
N PHE A 117 0.57 5.06 -1.85
CA PHE A 117 1.21 5.71 -0.70
C PHE A 117 0.69 7.14 -0.57
N PHE A 118 0.07 7.46 0.57
CA PHE A 118 -0.41 8.80 0.88
C PHE A 118 0.66 9.62 1.57
N ILE A 119 0.74 10.89 1.18
CA ILE A 119 1.80 11.81 1.56
C ILE A 119 1.23 12.87 2.51
N ASP A 120 1.92 13.12 3.61
CA ASP A 120 1.56 14.19 4.57
C ASP A 120 2.15 15.55 4.17
N GLU A 121 1.84 16.59 4.95
CA GLU A 121 2.32 17.96 4.72
C GLU A 121 3.84 18.12 4.82
N LYS A 122 4.54 17.15 5.40
CA LYS A 122 6.01 17.08 5.50
C LYS A 122 6.61 16.20 4.39
N ASN A 123 5.82 15.82 3.38
CA ASN A 123 6.20 14.95 2.28
C ASN A 123 6.53 13.51 2.69
N ARG A 124 6.09 13.05 3.87
CA ARG A 124 6.34 11.69 4.36
C ARG A 124 5.19 10.77 3.96
N VAL A 125 5.51 9.50 3.71
CA VAL A 125 4.48 8.46 3.56
C VAL A 125 3.93 8.14 4.94
N TYR A 126 2.67 8.46 5.19
CA TYR A 126 2.00 8.18 6.48
C TYR A 126 0.96 7.06 6.39
N MET A 127 0.51 6.72 5.19
CA MET A 127 -0.43 5.63 4.97
C MET A 127 -0.15 4.93 3.64
N GLN A 128 -0.34 3.62 3.60
CA GLN A 128 -0.14 2.79 2.44
C GLN A 128 -1.30 1.80 2.26
N TYR A 129 -1.71 1.59 1.00
CA TYR A 129 -2.55 0.50 0.58
C TYR A 129 -1.80 -0.45 -0.34
N SER A 130 -1.83 -1.74 -0.04
CA SER A 130 -1.30 -2.80 -0.90
C SER A 130 -2.45 -3.58 -1.54
N PHE A 131 -2.56 -3.48 -2.86
CA PHE A 131 -3.55 -4.19 -3.65
C PHE A 131 -2.92 -5.32 -4.45
N GLN A 132 -3.64 -6.44 -4.57
CA GLN A 132 -3.28 -7.52 -5.48
C GLN A 132 -4.48 -8.32 -6.01
N ASN A 133 -4.27 -9.14 -7.02
CA ASN A 133 -5.30 -9.99 -7.63
C ASN A 133 -5.15 -11.50 -7.31
N ASP A 134 -4.24 -11.91 -6.41
CA ASP A 134 -4.05 -13.31 -5.99
C ASP A 134 -3.22 -13.35 -4.69
N THR A 135 -3.66 -14.09 -3.66
CA THR A 135 -2.96 -14.27 -2.38
C THR A 135 -2.41 -15.69 -2.16
N SER A 136 -2.11 -16.47 -3.19
CA SER A 136 -1.77 -17.90 -3.04
C SER A 136 -0.60 -18.26 -2.08
N LYS A 137 0.05 -17.31 -1.41
CA LYS A 137 0.96 -17.55 -0.29
C LYS A 137 0.28 -17.77 1.06
N VAL A 138 -0.99 -17.39 1.24
CA VAL A 138 -1.71 -17.60 2.51
C VAL A 138 -2.45 -18.95 2.46
N GLY A 139 -1.77 -20.08 2.24
CA GLY A 139 -2.45 -21.38 2.19
C GLY A 139 -3.34 -21.59 0.95
N ASN A 140 -3.53 -22.85 0.57
CA ASN A 140 -4.10 -23.24 -0.73
C ASN A 140 -5.63 -22.98 -0.86
N GLU A 141 -6.26 -22.30 0.10
CA GLU A 141 -7.72 -22.22 0.20
C GLU A 141 -8.33 -20.93 -0.37
N TYR A 142 -7.55 -19.88 -0.62
CA TYR A 142 -8.08 -18.55 -0.99
C TYR A 142 -8.08 -18.24 -2.50
N LYS A 143 -7.64 -19.18 -3.35
CA LYS A 143 -7.55 -18.94 -4.80
C LYS A 143 -8.90 -18.58 -5.44
N ASP A 144 -9.99 -19.11 -4.90
CA ASP A 144 -11.30 -19.05 -5.55
C ASP A 144 -12.09 -17.76 -5.27
N ASN A 145 -11.61 -16.91 -4.35
CA ASN A 145 -12.37 -15.75 -3.89
C ASN A 145 -11.92 -14.43 -4.55
N PHE A 146 -10.87 -14.45 -5.37
CA PHE A 146 -10.43 -13.30 -6.16
C PHE A 146 -11.32 -13.06 -7.38
N LYS A 147 -11.84 -11.83 -7.51
CA LYS A 147 -12.67 -11.44 -8.65
C LYS A 147 -11.79 -11.13 -9.86
N LYS A 148 -12.02 -11.86 -10.96
CA LYS A 148 -11.44 -11.53 -12.26
C LYS A 148 -11.83 -10.11 -12.64
N GLY A 149 -10.85 -9.27 -12.97
CA GLY A 149 -11.08 -7.87 -13.32
C GLY A 149 -10.81 -6.88 -12.19
N ASP A 150 -10.69 -7.33 -10.94
CA ASP A 150 -10.59 -6.44 -9.77
C ASP A 150 -9.32 -6.71 -8.97
N LEU A 151 -8.67 -5.67 -8.47
CA LEU A 151 -7.69 -5.76 -7.41
C LEU A 151 -8.41 -5.83 -6.04
N PHE A 152 -7.80 -6.51 -5.08
CA PHE A 152 -8.26 -6.55 -3.70
C PHE A 152 -7.22 -5.90 -2.78
N LEU A 153 -7.67 -5.02 -1.90
CA LEU A 153 -6.85 -4.43 -0.83
C LEU A 153 -6.55 -5.50 0.22
N ILE A 154 -5.33 -6.03 0.17
CA ILE A 154 -4.86 -7.05 1.11
C ILE A 154 -4.24 -6.45 2.36
N GLU A 155 -3.80 -5.19 2.31
CA GLU A 155 -3.12 -4.56 3.44
C GLU A 155 -3.31 -3.05 3.46
N LEU A 156 -3.58 -2.51 4.64
CA LEU A 156 -3.48 -1.09 4.97
C LEU A 156 -2.41 -0.93 6.05
N GLU A 157 -1.42 -0.07 5.83
CA GLU A 157 -0.44 0.31 6.84
C GLU A 157 -0.55 1.81 7.16
N ILE A 158 -0.59 2.15 8.44
CA ILE A 158 -0.56 3.54 8.94
C ILE A 158 0.72 3.72 9.74
N PHE A 159 1.58 4.61 9.27
CA PHE A 159 2.85 4.94 9.91
C PHE A 159 2.67 6.07 10.92
N ILE A 160 3.13 5.84 12.15
CA ILE A 160 3.06 6.79 13.24
C ILE A 160 4.45 7.42 13.38
N PHE A 161 4.51 8.72 13.12
CA PHE A 161 5.74 9.50 13.27
C PHE A 161 5.73 10.26 14.59
N PRO A 162 6.51 9.84 15.61
CA PRO A 162 6.64 10.62 16.82
C PRO A 162 7.26 11.99 16.51
N GLU A 163 6.70 13.05 17.11
CA GLU A 163 7.08 14.45 16.84
C GLU A 163 8.58 14.73 17.07
N GLU A 164 9.24 13.91 17.91
CA GLU A 164 10.63 14.08 18.35
C GLU A 164 11.67 13.29 17.51
N LYS A 165 11.27 12.31 16.67
CA LYS A 165 12.23 11.53 15.87
C LYS A 165 12.55 12.25 14.55
N ILE A 166 13.76 12.82 14.47
CA ILE A 166 14.32 13.51 13.29
C ILE A 166 14.80 12.51 12.21
N ASN A 167 15.08 11.26 12.59
CA ASN A 167 15.60 10.24 11.66
C ASN A 167 14.49 9.27 11.23
N ASP A 168 14.12 9.37 9.96
CA ASP A 168 13.19 8.47 9.28
C ASP A 168 13.92 7.20 8.81
N ASP A 169 14.40 6.40 9.77
CA ASP A 169 14.81 5.01 9.48
C ASP A 169 13.57 4.13 9.49
N TRP A 170 13.26 3.52 8.33
CA TRP A 170 12.13 2.61 8.14
C TRP A 170 12.10 1.45 9.14
N LYS A 171 13.25 1.13 9.76
CA LYS A 171 13.37 0.05 10.74
C LYS A 171 12.75 0.37 12.12
N ASN A 172 12.49 1.64 12.43
CA ASN A 172 12.08 2.09 13.77
C ASN A 172 10.76 2.90 13.74
N LYS A 173 9.89 2.58 12.78
CA LYS A 173 8.57 3.21 12.67
C LYS A 173 7.57 2.44 13.50
N ASP A 174 6.87 3.16 14.34
CA ASP A 174 5.64 2.68 14.91
C ASP A 174 4.61 2.60 13.77
N TYR A 175 3.88 1.49 13.65
CA TYR A 175 2.86 1.35 12.62
C TYR A 175 1.73 0.44 13.04
N ILE A 176 0.58 0.64 12.39
CA ILE A 176 -0.58 -0.24 12.49
C ILE A 176 -0.80 -0.83 11.10
N SER A 177 -0.70 -2.15 10.97
CA SER A 177 -1.04 -2.90 9.76
C SER A 177 -2.38 -3.61 9.93
N TYR A 178 -3.23 -3.51 8.93
CA TYR A 178 -4.49 -4.23 8.78
C TYR A 178 -4.35 -5.15 7.57
N ALA A 179 -4.27 -6.45 7.80
CA ALA A 179 -4.20 -7.46 6.75
C ALA A 179 -5.59 -8.08 6.53
N PHE A 180 -6.02 -8.10 5.26
CA PHE A 180 -7.34 -8.57 4.84
C PHE A 180 -7.24 -9.77 3.90
N ASN A 181 -8.30 -10.56 3.83
CA ASN A 181 -8.54 -11.46 2.70
C ASN A 181 -9.96 -11.26 2.10
N PRO A 182 -10.22 -11.77 0.89
CA PRO A 182 -11.53 -11.70 0.25
C PRO A 182 -12.72 -12.24 1.05
N ASP A 183 -12.47 -13.15 1.99
CA ASP A 183 -13.50 -13.82 2.80
C ASP A 183 -13.86 -13.07 4.07
N GLY A 184 -13.25 -11.91 4.31
CA GLY A 184 -13.49 -11.09 5.50
C GLY A 184 -12.56 -11.41 6.67
N TYR A 185 -11.49 -12.18 6.47
CA TYR A 185 -10.43 -12.27 7.48
C TYR A 185 -9.82 -10.88 7.73
N LEU A 186 -9.52 -10.60 8.99
CA LEU A 186 -8.82 -9.40 9.39
C LEU A 186 -7.85 -9.68 10.55
N LEU A 187 -6.58 -9.37 10.32
CA LEU A 187 -5.54 -9.30 11.33
C LEU A 187 -5.04 -7.86 11.45
N VAL A 188 -5.12 -7.30 12.64
CA VAL A 188 -4.52 -6.02 13.00
C VAL A 188 -3.23 -6.30 13.76
N THR A 189 -2.11 -5.79 13.27
CA THR A 189 -0.83 -5.81 13.96
C THR A 189 -0.41 -4.38 14.27
N LYS A 190 -0.18 -4.09 15.55
CA LYS A 190 0.40 -2.82 15.99
C LYS A 190 1.83 -3.06 16.42
N ILE A 191 2.75 -2.25 15.93
CA ILE A 191 4.16 -2.30 16.31
C ILE A 191 4.56 -0.94 16.84
N PHE A 192 5.14 -0.91 18.04
CA PHE A 192 5.58 0.31 18.70
C PHE A 192 6.97 0.11 19.33
N ASP A 193 7.84 1.11 19.19
CA ASP A 193 9.08 1.22 19.93
C ASP A 193 8.86 2.15 21.14
N VAL A 194 8.62 1.56 22.31
CA VAL A 194 8.40 2.29 23.56
C VAL A 194 9.65 2.13 24.44
N HIS A 195 10.36 3.23 24.72
CA HIS A 195 11.55 3.24 25.59
C HIS A 195 12.68 2.26 25.20
N GLY A 196 12.80 1.92 23.91
CA GLY A 196 13.80 0.97 23.40
C GLY A 196 13.35 -0.49 23.44
N GLU A 197 12.12 -0.77 23.88
CA GLU A 197 11.47 -2.07 23.75
C GLU A 197 10.56 -2.10 22.53
N HIS A 198 10.63 -3.20 21.77
CA HIS A 198 9.82 -3.43 20.59
C HIS A 198 8.55 -4.20 20.97
N LEU A 199 7.42 -3.51 21.02
CA LEU A 199 6.12 -4.08 21.35
C LEU A 199 5.37 -4.46 20.07
N ILE A 200 4.82 -5.67 20.05
CA ILE A 200 3.96 -6.16 18.96
C ILE A 200 2.63 -6.62 19.57
N GLU A 201 1.55 -5.94 19.23
CA GLU A 201 0.18 -6.34 19.57
C GLU A 201 -0.51 -6.91 18.34
N LYS A 202 -1.25 -8.00 18.51
CA LYS A 202 -2.04 -8.62 17.42
C LYS A 202 -3.48 -8.80 17.86
N TYR A 203 -4.38 -8.41 16.97
CA TYR A 203 -5.81 -8.64 17.10
C TYR A 203 -6.32 -9.32 15.85
N GLU A 204 -6.99 -10.46 16.00
CA GLU A 204 -7.70 -11.14 14.93
C GLU A 204 -9.20 -10.99 15.13
N ALA A 205 -9.92 -10.63 14.07
CA ALA A 205 -11.37 -10.51 14.12
C ALA A 205 -12.02 -11.88 14.43
N LYS A 206 -12.94 -11.91 15.40
CA LYS A 206 -13.64 -13.15 15.82
C LYS A 206 -14.63 -13.69 14.78
N ALA A 207 -15.02 -12.87 13.82
CA ALA A 207 -15.93 -13.19 12.74
C ALA A 207 -15.53 -12.42 11.47
N PRO A 208 -15.89 -12.92 10.27
CA PRO A 208 -15.61 -12.23 9.02
C PRO A 208 -16.14 -10.78 9.01
N VAL A 209 -15.29 -9.84 8.61
CA VAL A 209 -15.64 -8.42 8.44
C VAL A 209 -16.14 -8.16 7.02
N ASN A 210 -16.93 -7.10 6.84
CA ASN A 210 -17.36 -6.69 5.50
C ASN A 210 -16.21 -6.04 4.73
N VAL A 211 -15.71 -6.74 3.70
CA VAL A 211 -14.62 -6.29 2.83
C VAL A 211 -15.09 -5.79 1.46
N THR A 212 -16.36 -5.39 1.33
CA THR A 212 -16.91 -4.94 0.03
C THR A 212 -16.13 -3.75 -0.54
N SER A 213 -15.69 -2.83 0.31
CA SER A 213 -14.93 -1.63 -0.09
C SER A 213 -13.44 -1.88 -0.37
N ASN A 214 -12.94 -3.10 -0.11
CA ASN A 214 -11.57 -3.50 -0.41
C ASN A 214 -11.39 -3.88 -1.90
N TRP A 215 -12.47 -4.13 -2.62
CA TRP A 215 -12.44 -4.39 -4.06
C TRP A 215 -12.27 -3.10 -4.85
N GLU A 216 -11.35 -3.11 -5.80
CA GLU A 216 -11.05 -2.01 -6.71
C GLU A 216 -11.00 -2.55 -8.14
N PRO A 217 -11.83 -2.07 -9.08
CA PRO A 217 -11.70 -2.46 -10.48
C PRO A 217 -10.28 -2.20 -10.98
N TYR A 218 -9.73 -3.09 -11.80
CA TYR A 218 -8.41 -2.89 -12.38
C TYR A 218 -8.40 -1.53 -13.12
N PRO A 219 -7.54 -0.58 -12.71
CA PRO A 219 -7.64 0.80 -13.18
C PRO A 219 -7.60 0.90 -14.71
N LYS A 220 -8.39 1.81 -15.27
CA LYS A 220 -8.26 2.20 -16.67
C LYS A 220 -7.19 3.26 -16.80
N PHE A 221 -6.35 3.15 -17.84
CA PHE A 221 -5.29 4.13 -18.04
C PHE A 221 -5.85 5.54 -18.19
N GLY A 222 -5.40 6.46 -17.32
CA GLY A 222 -5.86 7.84 -17.28
C GLY A 222 -7.06 8.09 -16.37
N GLU A 223 -7.73 7.05 -15.87
CA GLU A 223 -8.86 7.13 -14.93
C GLU A 223 -8.41 6.65 -13.54
N TRP A 224 -7.66 7.49 -12.83
CA TRP A 224 -6.98 7.11 -11.58
C TRP A 224 -7.74 7.46 -10.30
N ASP A 225 -8.78 8.30 -10.36
CA ASP A 225 -9.47 8.82 -9.18
C ASP A 225 -9.96 7.73 -8.20
N SER A 226 -10.48 6.63 -8.72
CA SER A 226 -11.03 5.54 -7.91
C SER A 226 -9.97 4.88 -7.02
N ILE A 227 -8.81 4.53 -7.59
CA ILE A 227 -7.73 3.89 -6.80
C ILE A 227 -7.09 4.88 -5.81
N PHE A 228 -7.11 6.19 -6.09
CA PHE A 228 -6.56 7.23 -5.20
C PHE A 228 -7.48 7.68 -4.04
N ARG A 229 -8.62 7.00 -3.85
CA ARG A 229 -9.52 7.25 -2.71
C ARG A 229 -8.86 6.86 -1.38
N MET A 230 -8.64 7.85 -0.51
CA MET A 230 -8.13 7.67 0.84
C MET A 230 -9.18 7.02 1.75
N LYS A 231 -10.32 7.68 2.02
CA LYS A 231 -11.40 7.07 2.82
C LYS A 231 -12.20 6.10 1.96
N ARG A 232 -12.00 4.78 2.13
CA ARG A 232 -12.65 3.73 1.32
C ARG A 232 -13.85 3.07 1.99
N TRP A 233 -13.76 2.85 3.29
CA TRP A 233 -14.72 2.09 4.06
C TRP A 233 -15.93 2.92 4.45
N LYS A 234 -17.07 2.25 4.50
CA LYS A 234 -18.30 2.78 5.08
C LYS A 234 -18.31 2.55 6.59
N GLU A 235 -19.21 3.23 7.27
CA GLU A 235 -19.52 2.97 8.67
C GLU A 235 -19.75 1.46 8.90
N GLY A 236 -19.08 0.89 9.90
CA GLY A 236 -19.14 -0.54 10.22
C GLY A 236 -18.27 -1.49 9.39
N GLU A 237 -17.56 -1.04 8.34
CA GLU A 237 -16.65 -1.90 7.56
C GLU A 237 -15.22 -1.98 8.15
N LEU A 238 -14.82 -0.97 8.92
CA LEU A 238 -13.62 -0.98 9.78
C LEU A 238 -13.92 -0.71 11.26
N ALA A 239 -15.06 -0.07 11.53
CA ALA A 239 -15.44 0.41 12.84
C ALA A 239 -16.05 -0.74 13.63
N ASN A 240 -15.20 -1.46 14.37
CA ASN A 240 -15.49 -2.16 15.64
C ASN A 240 -14.22 -2.79 16.26
N LEU A 241 -13.02 -2.34 15.88
CA LEU A 241 -11.74 -2.99 16.27
C LEU A 241 -10.97 -2.20 17.33
N ILE A 242 -11.45 -0.99 17.64
CA ILE A 242 -11.01 -0.16 18.74
C ILE A 242 -12.28 0.13 19.53
N ASP A 243 -12.84 -0.89 20.16
CA ASP A 243 -13.94 -0.67 21.10
C ASP A 243 -13.42 0.18 22.25
N GLU A 244 -14.16 1.23 22.58
CA GLU A 244 -13.94 2.26 23.60
C GLU A 244 -14.00 1.71 25.04
N ASN A 245 -13.57 0.47 25.27
CA ASN A 245 -13.72 -0.25 26.54
C ASN A 245 -12.42 -0.89 27.04
N ASP A 246 -11.32 -0.13 27.05
CA ASP A 246 -10.21 -0.42 27.98
C ASP A 246 -10.51 0.11 29.40
N ASN A 247 -11.77 -0.06 29.81
CA ASN A 247 -12.28 0.10 31.17
C ASN A 247 -12.73 -1.29 31.68
N SER A 248 -11.81 -2.24 31.74
CA SER A 248 -12.03 -3.45 32.53
C SER A 248 -10.80 -3.85 33.33
N ASN A 249 -10.77 -3.33 34.56
CA ASN A 249 -10.39 -4.04 35.79
C ASN A 249 -9.40 -5.20 35.64
N THR A 250 -8.14 -4.95 35.99
CA THR A 250 -7.37 -5.89 36.81
C THR A 250 -7.13 -5.24 38.18
N LYS A 251 -7.92 -5.67 39.17
CA LYS A 251 -7.70 -5.37 40.58
C LYS A 251 -6.67 -6.36 41.15
N ASN A 252 -5.61 -5.77 41.70
CA ASN A 252 -4.85 -6.07 42.91
C ASN A 252 -4.07 -7.39 43.04
N GLU A 253 -2.77 -7.26 43.38
CA GLU A 253 -2.28 -7.43 44.77
C GLU A 253 -0.91 -6.69 44.97
N ASP A 254 -0.88 -5.77 45.96
CA ASP A 254 0.19 -5.23 46.85
C ASP A 254 1.68 -5.31 46.44
N ASN A 255 2.58 -4.31 46.60
CA ASN A 255 2.80 -3.25 47.61
C ASN A 255 3.83 -2.19 47.06
N PRO A 256 4.27 -1.11 47.76
CA PRO A 256 4.50 0.22 47.18
C PRO A 256 5.97 0.69 47.12
N SER A 257 6.34 1.53 46.15
CA SER A 257 7.22 2.69 46.36
C SER A 257 7.32 3.57 45.11
N SER A 258 6.77 4.79 45.24
CA SER A 258 7.25 6.06 44.69
C SER A 258 8.25 6.06 43.53
N GLU A 259 7.81 6.51 42.35
CA GLU A 259 8.34 7.71 41.68
C GLU A 259 7.41 8.10 40.53
N GLU A 260 7.14 9.41 40.39
CA GLU A 260 6.17 10.00 39.47
C GLU A 260 6.52 9.70 38.00
N GLN A 261 5.85 8.69 37.43
CA GLN A 261 5.75 8.56 35.98
C GLN A 261 4.66 9.50 35.47
N GLN A 262 5.08 10.59 34.82
CA GLN A 262 4.21 11.39 33.95
C GLN A 262 3.66 10.48 32.85
N LYS A 263 2.44 9.96 33.05
CA LYS A 263 1.64 9.32 32.02
C LYS A 263 1.48 10.31 30.86
N ARG A 264 2.05 10.01 29.69
CA ARG A 264 1.60 10.62 28.44
C ARG A 264 0.15 10.18 28.24
N PRO A 265 -0.80 11.10 28.00
CA PRO A 265 -2.16 10.69 27.67
C PRO A 265 -2.11 9.90 26.36
N PRO A 266 -2.95 8.85 26.19
CA PRO A 266 -3.10 8.23 24.89
C PRO A 266 -3.54 9.32 23.91
N GLY A 267 -2.69 9.58 22.90
CA GLY A 267 -3.04 10.46 21.82
C GLY A 267 -4.22 9.83 21.08
N THR A 268 -5.41 10.39 21.29
CA THR A 268 -6.58 10.09 20.47
C THR A 268 -6.33 10.62 19.07
N PHE A 269 -5.76 9.79 18.20
CA PHE A 269 -5.79 10.01 16.77
C PHE A 269 -7.14 9.52 16.25
N SER A 270 -8.13 10.42 16.19
CA SER A 270 -9.29 10.23 15.34
C SER A 270 -8.84 10.35 13.89
N VAL A 271 -8.75 9.22 13.19
CA VAL A 271 -8.70 9.19 11.71
C VAL A 271 -10.13 9.38 11.14
N PHE A 272 -11.11 9.56 12.02
CA PHE A 272 -12.55 9.50 11.77
C PHE A 272 -13.24 10.76 12.26
N ASP A 273 -12.80 11.91 11.76
CA ASP A 273 -13.63 13.12 11.65
C ASP A 273 -13.47 13.70 10.23
#